data_AF-A0A938SLI3-F1
#
_entry.id   AF-A0A938SLI3-F1
#
_cell.length_a   1.000
_cell.length_b   1.000
_cell.length_c   1.000
_cell.angle_alpha   90.00
_cell.angle_beta   90.00
_cell.angle_gamma   90.00
#
_symmetry.space_group_name_H-M   'P 1'
#
loop_
_entity.id
_entity.type
_entity.pdbx_description
1 polymer ?
#
loop_
_entity_poly.entity_id
_entity_poly.type
_entity_poly.pdbx_seq_one_letter_code
_entity_poly.pdbx_strand_id
1 'polypeptide(L)'
;MPILQDTRRMRCMEVWGGNTRSIAQLETTGLDVWITSQPEGGSHTGGDVYYVSSCASGRITRVLLADVSGHGELVSASAVRLRDLMRRNVNRINHRRFVSAMNGQFAEAGGGRFATAIVSSFFAPTRSLALCNAGHPPPLIFRVADSTWSKLDPSHVAFRESGTRLADLPFGVVADTVYNEYSTRLETGDLILSYTDAFSEAEAADGTMLGVEGFFSVVCSIPTSPITEFLPRLTQSLQTLHADNLSRDDATMLLLRANGKRSSARDNVLAPFRLLGKVADASHIAQPSPAPRSHAASDVTTTP
;
A
#
# COMPACT_ATOMS: atom_id res chain seq x y z
N MET A 1 -21.28 -10.42 5.96
CA MET A 1 -20.49 -9.42 5.22
C MET A 1 -20.33 -8.17 6.09
N PRO A 2 -19.13 -7.61 6.29
CA PRO A 2 -19.02 -6.33 6.96
C PRO A 2 -19.58 -5.25 6.03
N ILE A 3 -20.44 -4.40 6.57
CA ILE A 3 -20.99 -3.22 5.90
C ILE A 3 -19.80 -2.33 5.51
N LEU A 4 -19.72 -1.90 4.24
CA LEU A 4 -18.79 -0.85 3.81
C LEU A 4 -18.94 0.32 4.79
N GLN A 5 -17.90 0.62 5.57
CA GLN A 5 -17.90 1.79 6.44
C GLN A 5 -18.11 3.06 5.60
N ASP A 6 -18.75 4.06 6.18
CA ASP A 6 -18.97 5.36 5.54
C ASP A 6 -17.69 5.90 4.89
N THR A 7 -17.82 6.43 3.68
CA THR A 7 -16.69 7.02 2.95
C THR A 7 -16.03 8.11 3.79
N ARG A 8 -14.74 7.92 4.11
CA ARG A 8 -13.98 8.84 4.96
C ARG A 8 -13.17 9.80 4.10
N ARG A 9 -13.58 11.07 4.11
CA ARG A 9 -12.80 12.13 3.45
C ARG A 9 -11.54 12.46 4.24
N MET A 10 -10.38 12.29 3.61
CA MET A 10 -9.09 12.61 4.22
C MET A 10 -8.89 14.13 4.32
N ARG A 11 -8.43 14.58 5.48
CA ARG A 11 -8.02 15.96 5.74
C ARG A 11 -6.67 16.23 5.09
N CYS A 12 -6.40 17.51 4.85
CA CYS A 12 -5.10 17.97 4.42
C CYS A 12 -4.04 17.63 5.49
N MET A 13 -2.87 17.15 5.06
CA MET A 13 -1.78 16.69 5.91
C MET A 13 -2.20 15.55 6.84
N GLU A 14 -3.08 14.67 6.35
CA GLU A 14 -3.49 13.47 7.06
C GLU A 14 -2.81 12.22 6.51
N VAL A 15 -2.54 11.31 7.43
CA VAL A 15 -2.08 9.95 7.18
C VAL A 15 -3.09 8.94 7.69
N TRP A 16 -3.39 7.93 6.87
CA TRP A 16 -4.18 6.77 7.24
C TRP A 16 -3.48 5.49 6.77
N GLY A 17 -3.55 4.42 7.55
CA GLY A 17 -2.89 3.16 7.22
C GLY A 17 -2.54 2.35 8.46
N GLY A 18 -1.89 1.22 8.24
CA GLY A 18 -1.50 0.28 9.28
C GLY A 18 -1.05 -1.05 8.66
N ASN A 19 -1.09 -2.09 9.50
CA ASN A 19 -0.82 -3.48 9.15
C ASN A 19 -1.83 -4.43 9.80
N THR A 20 -3.04 -3.92 10.04
CA THR A 20 -4.11 -4.66 10.72
C THR A 20 -5.21 -5.02 9.74
N ARG A 21 -6.17 -5.84 10.18
CA ARG A 21 -7.39 -6.08 9.42
C ARG A 21 -8.12 -4.76 9.16
N SER A 22 -8.45 -4.48 7.90
CA SER A 22 -9.14 -3.26 7.52
C SER A 22 -10.01 -3.44 6.29
N ILE A 23 -11.19 -2.81 6.31
CA ILE A 23 -12.04 -2.57 5.14
C ILE A 23 -12.41 -1.10 5.20
N ALA A 24 -11.83 -0.30 4.32
CA ALA A 24 -11.99 1.14 4.35
C ALA A 24 -12.19 1.72 2.95
N GLN A 25 -12.97 2.80 2.89
CA GLN A 25 -13.07 3.66 1.72
C GLN A 25 -12.64 5.08 2.12
N LEU A 26 -11.57 5.55 1.50
CA LEU A 26 -11.04 6.90 1.69
C LEU A 26 -11.31 7.74 0.46
N GLU A 27 -11.57 9.03 0.67
CA GLU A 27 -11.66 10.01 -0.40
C GLU A 27 -10.58 11.07 -0.23
N THR A 28 -9.81 11.32 -1.29
CA THR A 28 -8.87 12.43 -1.40
C THR A 28 -9.24 13.34 -2.58
N THR A 29 -8.46 14.40 -2.79
CA THR A 29 -8.62 15.22 -3.99
C THR A 29 -8.19 14.42 -5.22
N GLY A 30 -9.17 14.05 -6.04
CA GLY A 30 -8.94 13.40 -7.32
C GLY A 30 -8.88 11.88 -7.27
N LEU A 31 -8.86 11.25 -6.08
CA LEU A 31 -8.92 9.80 -5.91
C LEU A 31 -9.97 9.37 -4.88
N ASP A 32 -10.67 8.28 -5.21
CA ASP A 32 -11.29 7.39 -4.22
C ASP A 32 -10.34 6.20 -4.02
N VAL A 33 -10.20 5.72 -2.77
CA VAL A 33 -9.29 4.62 -2.41
C VAL A 33 -10.04 3.59 -1.58
N TRP A 34 -10.18 2.37 -2.08
CA TRP A 34 -10.67 1.22 -1.32
C TRP A 34 -9.51 0.37 -0.85
N ILE A 35 -9.61 -0.10 0.38
CA ILE A 35 -8.58 -0.84 1.08
C ILE A 35 -9.23 -2.07 1.70
N THR A 36 -8.72 -3.24 1.36
CA THR A 36 -9.06 -4.50 2.02
C THR A 36 -7.76 -5.14 2.47
N SER A 37 -7.61 -5.36 3.77
CA SER A 37 -6.46 -6.03 4.38
C SER A 37 -6.98 -7.10 5.33
N GLN A 38 -6.46 -8.31 5.20
CA GLN A 38 -6.78 -9.45 6.05
C GLN A 38 -5.47 -10.14 6.44
N PRO A 39 -5.06 -10.04 7.72
CA PRO A 39 -3.89 -10.77 8.18
C PRO A 39 -4.09 -12.28 8.19
N GLU A 40 -2.98 -13.01 8.04
CA GLU A 40 -2.89 -14.47 8.08
C GLU A 40 -3.58 -15.04 9.34
N GLY A 41 -4.35 -16.13 9.16
CA GLY A 41 -4.90 -16.89 10.29
C GLY A 41 -5.83 -16.11 11.23
N GLY A 42 -6.31 -14.93 10.80
CA GLY A 42 -7.12 -14.05 11.64
C GLY A 42 -6.31 -13.30 12.72
N SER A 43 -4.99 -13.21 12.56
CA SER A 43 -4.12 -12.39 13.41
C SER A 43 -4.60 -10.94 13.47
N HIS A 44 -4.26 -10.24 14.55
CA HIS A 44 -4.57 -8.81 14.68
C HIS A 44 -3.72 -7.94 13.73
N THR A 45 -2.50 -8.41 13.44
CA THR A 45 -1.49 -7.70 12.62
C THR A 45 -0.77 -8.67 11.68
N GLY A 46 -0.38 -8.18 10.50
CA GLY A 46 0.38 -8.92 9.49
C GLY A 46 1.66 -8.22 9.00
N GLY A 47 2.34 -8.90 8.08
CA GLY A 47 3.40 -8.55 7.12
C GLY A 47 3.07 -7.36 6.25
N ASP A 48 1.83 -7.34 5.75
CA ASP A 48 1.33 -6.32 4.85
C ASP A 48 1.16 -4.96 5.53
N VAL A 49 1.72 -3.94 4.89
CA VAL A 49 1.64 -2.54 5.30
C VAL A 49 1.01 -1.72 4.20
N TYR A 50 -0.08 -1.05 4.52
CA TYR A 50 -0.76 -0.13 3.62
C TYR A 50 -0.84 1.27 4.21
N TYR A 51 -0.68 2.26 3.35
CA TYR A 51 -0.68 3.66 3.73
C TYR A 51 -1.27 4.54 2.64
N VAL A 52 -2.06 5.53 3.05
CA VAL A 52 -2.56 6.62 2.23
C VAL A 52 -2.30 7.94 2.93
N SER A 53 -1.88 8.95 2.19
CA SER A 53 -1.75 10.31 2.72
C SER A 53 -2.23 11.37 1.75
N SER A 54 -2.71 12.47 2.32
CA SER A 54 -3.13 13.67 1.59
C SER A 54 -2.21 14.84 1.96
N CYS A 55 -1.42 15.32 1.01
CA CYS A 55 -0.26 16.19 1.24
C CYS A 55 -0.31 17.47 0.39
N ALA A 56 0.56 18.43 0.69
CA ALA A 56 0.74 19.64 -0.11
C ALA A 56 -0.58 20.41 -0.36
N SER A 57 -1.35 20.61 0.71
CA SER A 57 -2.71 21.18 0.66
C SER A 57 -3.74 20.31 -0.06
N GLY A 58 -3.61 19.00 0.11
CA GLY A 58 -4.50 18.01 -0.49
C GLY A 58 -4.32 17.86 -1.99
N ARG A 59 -3.19 18.28 -2.56
CA ARG A 59 -2.90 18.15 -4.00
C ARG A 59 -2.15 16.88 -4.36
N ILE A 60 -1.41 16.32 -3.40
CA ILE A 60 -0.64 15.11 -3.59
C ILE A 60 -1.25 14.03 -2.72
N THR A 61 -1.75 12.96 -3.34
CA THR A 61 -2.08 11.73 -2.64
C THR A 61 -0.94 10.75 -2.80
N ARG A 62 -0.39 10.24 -1.71
CA ARG A 62 0.57 9.13 -1.76
C ARG A 62 -0.06 7.87 -1.24
N VAL A 63 0.21 6.78 -1.93
CA VAL A 63 -0.23 5.44 -1.55
C VAL A 63 0.99 4.53 -1.49
N LEU A 64 1.05 3.70 -0.48
CA LEU A 64 2.06 2.65 -0.34
C LEU A 64 1.35 1.35 0.02
N LEU A 65 1.69 0.29 -0.70
CA LEU A 65 1.46 -1.10 -0.31
C LEU A 65 2.83 -1.74 -0.21
N ALA A 66 3.13 -2.39 0.90
CA ALA A 66 4.37 -3.10 1.09
C ALA A 66 4.11 -4.41 1.80
N ASP A 67 4.86 -5.43 1.46
CA ASP A 67 4.93 -6.68 2.21
C ASP A 67 6.33 -6.79 2.80
N VAL A 68 6.41 -6.94 4.13
CA VAL A 68 7.65 -6.96 4.89
C VAL A 68 8.04 -8.40 5.17
N SER A 69 9.27 -8.77 4.79
CA SER A 69 9.81 -10.11 5.04
C SER A 69 9.74 -10.50 6.53
N GLY A 70 9.08 -11.62 6.84
CA GLY A 70 8.93 -12.21 8.18
C GLY A 70 7.51 -12.12 8.74
N HIS A 71 7.28 -12.63 9.96
CA HIS A 71 5.96 -12.60 10.63
C HIS A 71 6.07 -12.14 12.10
N GLY A 72 4.95 -11.70 12.69
CA GLY A 72 4.83 -11.41 14.13
C GLY A 72 5.19 -9.98 14.59
N GLU A 73 5.48 -9.79 15.88
CA GLU A 73 5.68 -8.47 16.51
C GLU A 73 6.76 -7.61 15.83
N LEU A 74 7.78 -8.29 15.31
CA LEU A 74 8.91 -7.66 14.64
C LEU A 74 8.50 -6.95 13.33
N VAL A 75 7.55 -7.50 12.58
CA VAL A 75 6.97 -6.88 11.38
C VAL A 75 6.24 -5.59 11.73
N SER A 76 5.51 -5.57 12.85
CA SER A 76 4.78 -4.38 13.28
C SER A 76 5.72 -3.18 13.52
N ALA A 77 6.94 -3.41 13.99
CA ALA A 77 7.95 -2.35 14.10
C ALA A 77 8.41 -1.82 12.73
N SER A 78 8.56 -2.69 11.73
CA SER A 78 8.87 -2.29 10.34
C SER A 78 7.73 -1.46 9.73
N ALA A 79 6.47 -1.84 9.99
CA ALA A 79 5.28 -1.10 9.54
C ALA A 79 5.21 0.31 10.12
N VAL A 80 5.39 0.44 11.44
CA VAL A 80 5.50 1.74 12.12
C VAL A 80 6.61 2.58 11.51
N ARG A 81 7.77 1.96 11.25
CA ARG A 81 8.92 2.66 10.69
C ARG A 81 8.67 3.15 9.27
N LEU A 82 8.18 2.29 8.36
CA LEU A 82 7.81 2.69 7.00
C LEU A 82 6.86 3.88 7.03
N ARG A 83 5.87 3.86 7.91
CA ARG A 83 4.99 5.01 8.06
C ARG A 83 5.69 6.27 8.57
N ASP A 84 6.54 6.18 9.58
CA ASP A 84 7.29 7.34 10.05
C ASP A 84 8.19 7.91 8.95
N LEU A 85 8.73 7.06 8.09
CA LEU A 85 9.45 7.47 6.88
C LEU A 85 8.51 8.18 5.90
N MET A 86 7.31 7.65 5.64
CA MET A 86 6.32 8.31 4.77
C MET A 86 5.97 9.70 5.30
N ARG A 87 5.74 9.84 6.61
CA ARG A 87 5.44 11.11 7.29
C ARG A 87 6.60 12.11 7.18
N ARG A 88 7.82 11.66 7.48
CA ARG A 88 9.03 12.50 7.41
C ARG A 88 9.31 12.98 5.99
N ASN A 89 9.02 12.15 5.00
CA ASN A 89 9.30 12.44 3.59
C ASN A 89 8.10 13.07 2.85
N VAL A 90 6.98 13.31 3.53
CA VAL A 90 5.70 13.72 2.93
C VAL A 90 5.77 15.03 2.13
N ASN A 91 6.70 15.93 2.45
CA ASN A 91 6.86 17.21 1.75
C ASN A 91 7.80 17.12 0.54
N ARG A 92 8.40 15.95 0.25
CA ARG A 92 9.24 15.75 -0.94
C ARG A 92 8.38 15.66 -2.20
N ILE A 93 8.33 16.73 -3.00
CA ILE A 93 7.50 16.79 -4.21
C ILE A 93 7.93 15.77 -5.26
N ASN A 94 9.24 15.54 -5.41
CA ASN A 94 9.77 14.60 -6.40
C ASN A 94 9.61 13.15 -5.92
N HIS A 95 8.91 12.34 -6.72
CA HIS A 95 8.56 10.96 -6.39
C HIS A 95 9.78 10.03 -6.30
N ARG A 96 10.69 10.04 -7.27
CA ARG A 96 11.96 9.27 -7.18
C ARG A 96 12.75 9.57 -5.91
N ARG A 97 12.98 10.86 -5.60
CA ARG A 97 13.69 11.26 -4.37
C ARG A 97 12.97 10.84 -3.10
N PHE A 98 11.64 10.79 -3.13
CA PHE A 98 10.83 10.27 -2.05
C PHE A 98 11.09 8.76 -1.85
N VAL A 99 10.99 7.97 -2.91
CA VAL A 99 11.22 6.51 -2.88
C VAL A 99 12.66 6.17 -2.49
N SER A 100 13.68 6.84 -3.05
CA SER A 100 15.07 6.62 -2.67
C SER A 100 15.34 6.96 -1.19
N ALA A 101 14.73 8.02 -0.66
CA ALA A 101 14.85 8.37 0.75
C ALA A 101 14.16 7.33 1.66
N MET A 102 13.02 6.77 1.23
CA MET A 102 12.35 5.68 1.91
C MET A 102 13.25 4.43 1.98
N ASN A 103 13.81 3.99 0.85
CA ASN A 103 14.68 2.83 0.80
C ASN A 103 15.94 3.01 1.65
N GLY A 104 16.69 4.09 1.46
CA GLY A 104 17.94 4.32 2.21
C GLY A 104 17.71 4.36 3.72
N GLN A 105 16.65 5.06 4.16
CA GLN A 105 16.29 5.12 5.58
C GLN A 105 15.70 3.82 6.10
N PHE A 106 15.12 2.95 5.26
CA PHE A 106 14.65 1.61 5.64
C PHE A 106 15.81 0.60 5.69
N ALA A 107 16.81 0.74 4.84
CA ALA A 107 18.01 -0.10 4.84
C ALA A 107 18.89 0.13 6.09
N GLU A 108 19.15 1.39 6.44
CA GLU A 108 19.88 1.76 7.68
C GLU A 108 19.16 1.28 8.95
N ALA A 109 17.85 1.14 8.83
CA ALA A 109 16.89 0.92 9.88
C ALA A 109 16.52 -0.53 10.14
N GLY A 110 16.48 -1.32 9.06
CA GLY A 110 15.69 -2.51 8.94
C GLY A 110 16.29 -3.72 9.63
N GLY A 111 17.51 -3.60 10.17
CA GLY A 111 18.20 -4.70 10.84
C GLY A 111 18.38 -5.92 9.93
N GLY A 112 18.61 -5.71 8.64
CA GLY A 112 18.73 -6.76 7.63
C GLY A 112 17.42 -7.27 7.02
N ARG A 113 16.26 -6.67 7.39
CA ARG A 113 14.97 -6.98 6.75
C ARG A 113 14.82 -6.24 5.44
N PHE A 114 13.95 -6.79 4.59
CA PHE A 114 13.53 -6.14 3.37
C PHE A 114 12.00 -6.09 3.28
N ALA A 115 11.50 -5.25 2.38
CA ALA A 115 10.08 -5.18 2.07
C ALA A 115 9.88 -4.99 0.57
N THR A 116 9.03 -5.81 -0.03
CA THR A 116 8.55 -5.52 -1.38
C THR A 116 7.58 -4.33 -1.28
N ALA A 117 7.53 -3.44 -2.26
CA ALA A 117 6.61 -2.29 -2.18
C ALA A 117 6.16 -1.73 -3.53
N ILE A 118 4.89 -1.32 -3.60
CA ILE A 118 4.40 -0.34 -4.58
C ILE A 118 4.26 1.00 -3.88
N VAL A 119 4.92 2.02 -4.43
CA VAL A 119 4.78 3.40 -3.97
C VAL A 119 4.23 4.24 -5.11
N SER A 120 3.14 4.95 -4.88
CA SER A 120 2.57 5.86 -5.87
C SER A 120 2.31 7.26 -5.32
N SER A 121 2.37 8.25 -6.20
CA SER A 121 2.10 9.65 -5.92
C SER A 121 1.21 10.22 -7.02
N PHE A 122 -0.02 10.54 -6.66
CA PHE A 122 -0.99 11.17 -7.53
C PHE A 122 -1.01 12.68 -7.30
N PHE A 123 -0.79 13.46 -8.36
CA PHE A 123 -0.89 14.91 -8.35
C PHE A 123 -2.21 15.36 -8.98
N ALA A 124 -3.15 15.78 -8.14
CA ALA A 124 -4.51 16.10 -8.54
C ALA A 124 -4.64 17.21 -9.61
N PRO A 125 -3.85 18.30 -9.59
CA PRO A 125 -3.97 19.36 -10.59
C PRO A 125 -3.73 18.90 -12.03
N THR A 126 -2.78 17.98 -12.26
CA THR A 126 -2.49 17.44 -13.60
C THR A 126 -3.11 16.07 -13.85
N ARG A 127 -3.66 15.44 -12.81
CA ARG A 127 -4.13 14.05 -12.80
C ARG A 127 -3.03 13.05 -13.15
N SER A 128 -1.80 13.36 -12.75
CA SER A 128 -0.63 12.53 -13.01
C SER A 128 -0.37 11.59 -11.84
N LEU A 129 -0.23 10.30 -12.12
CA LEU A 129 0.24 9.27 -11.21
C LEU A 129 1.70 8.94 -11.56
N ALA A 130 2.59 9.09 -10.58
CA ALA A 130 3.93 8.50 -10.60
C ALA A 130 3.93 7.26 -9.71
N LEU A 131 4.60 6.19 -10.13
CA LEU A 131 4.66 4.91 -9.45
C LEU A 131 6.05 4.29 -9.54
N CYS A 132 6.54 3.75 -8.44
CA CYS A 132 7.72 2.90 -8.38
C CYS A 132 7.33 1.53 -7.81
N ASN A 133 7.93 0.49 -8.36
CA ASN A 133 7.81 -0.88 -7.85
C ASN A 133 9.17 -1.34 -7.32
N ALA A 134 9.21 -1.74 -6.06
CA ALA A 134 10.35 -2.27 -5.34
C ALA A 134 10.15 -3.77 -5.13
N GLY A 135 10.22 -4.55 -6.21
CA GLY A 135 10.11 -6.03 -6.16
C GLY A 135 8.75 -6.60 -5.75
N HIS A 136 7.67 -5.82 -5.86
CA HIS A 136 6.29 -6.22 -5.55
C HIS A 136 5.57 -6.74 -6.81
N PRO A 137 4.47 -7.50 -6.68
CA PRO A 137 3.63 -7.86 -7.82
C PRO A 137 3.21 -6.63 -8.67
N PRO A 138 3.18 -6.75 -10.01
CA PRO A 138 2.90 -5.63 -10.89
C PRO A 138 1.45 -5.15 -10.70
N PRO A 139 1.21 -3.85 -10.43
CA PRO A 139 -0.13 -3.34 -10.25
C PRO A 139 -0.89 -3.39 -11.58
N LEU A 140 -2.22 -3.48 -11.53
CA LEU A 140 -3.07 -3.50 -12.70
C LEU A 140 -3.68 -2.11 -12.92
N ILE A 141 -3.82 -1.71 -14.18
CA ILE A 141 -4.51 -0.47 -14.57
C ILE A 141 -5.74 -0.82 -15.39
N PHE A 142 -6.88 -0.24 -15.01
CA PHE A 142 -8.10 -0.26 -15.82
C PHE A 142 -8.27 1.10 -16.49
N ARG A 143 -8.50 1.08 -17.80
CA ARG A 143 -8.79 2.28 -18.58
C ARG A 143 -10.28 2.31 -18.92
N VAL A 144 -10.95 3.39 -18.53
CA VAL A 144 -12.40 3.54 -18.81
C VAL A 144 -12.67 3.75 -20.29
N ALA A 145 -11.75 4.38 -21.01
CA ALA A 145 -11.94 4.75 -22.42
C ALA A 145 -12.17 3.55 -23.35
N ASP A 146 -11.50 2.43 -23.06
CA ASP A 146 -11.55 1.17 -23.82
C ASP A 146 -12.10 0.00 -22.98
N SER A 147 -12.36 0.23 -21.69
CA SER A 147 -12.84 -0.78 -20.74
C SER A 147 -11.90 -1.98 -20.62
N THR A 148 -10.58 -1.72 -20.65
CA THR A 148 -9.57 -2.78 -20.59
C THR A 148 -8.74 -2.73 -19.31
N TRP A 149 -8.36 -3.90 -18.83
CA TRP A 149 -7.30 -4.07 -17.83
C TRP A 149 -5.97 -4.34 -18.53
N SER A 150 -4.88 -3.85 -17.95
CA SER A 150 -3.52 -4.21 -18.34
C SER A 150 -2.61 -4.24 -17.11
N LYS A 151 -1.51 -4.98 -17.17
CA LYS A 151 -0.47 -4.96 -16.15
C LYS A 151 0.38 -3.70 -16.34
N LEU A 152 0.58 -2.94 -15.28
CA LEU A 152 1.64 -1.95 -15.24
C LEU A 152 2.93 -2.70 -14.95
N ASP A 153 3.81 -2.74 -15.94
CA ASP A 153 5.17 -3.23 -15.75
C ASP A 153 6.16 -2.06 -15.74
N PRO A 154 6.57 -1.58 -14.56
CA PRO A 154 7.53 -0.49 -14.44
C PRO A 154 8.94 -0.88 -14.93
N SER A 155 9.24 -2.17 -15.07
CA SER A 155 10.54 -2.65 -15.55
C SER A 155 10.78 -2.37 -17.04
N HIS A 156 9.70 -2.05 -17.78
CA HIS A 156 9.73 -1.72 -19.21
C HIS A 156 9.83 -0.21 -19.50
N VAL A 157 10.02 0.66 -18.50
CA VAL A 157 10.08 2.12 -18.71
C VAL A 157 11.48 2.59 -19.17
N ALA A 158 11.48 3.42 -20.21
CA ALA A 158 12.56 3.77 -21.13
C ALA A 158 13.83 4.46 -20.59
N PHE A 159 14.05 4.52 -19.28
CA PHE A 159 15.27 5.12 -18.70
C PHE A 159 16.00 4.13 -17.80
N ARG A 160 16.49 3.04 -18.41
CA ARG A 160 17.67 2.36 -17.87
C ARG A 160 18.84 3.30 -18.09
N GLU A 161 19.24 4.07 -17.07
CA GLU A 161 20.59 4.64 -17.08
C GLU A 161 21.54 3.48 -17.35
N SER A 162 22.26 3.55 -18.48
CA SER A 162 23.21 2.53 -18.89
C SER A 162 24.26 2.38 -17.80
N GLY A 163 24.11 1.34 -16.99
CA GLY A 163 24.98 1.05 -15.86
C GLY A 163 24.52 -0.20 -15.13
N THR A 164 25.49 -0.98 -14.66
CA THR A 164 25.42 -2.19 -13.84
C THR A 164 24.79 -1.98 -12.45
N ARG A 165 23.93 -0.97 -12.27
CA ARG A 165 23.27 -0.72 -10.98
C ARG A 165 22.06 -1.63 -10.86
N LEU A 166 21.97 -2.33 -9.73
CA LEU A 166 20.78 -3.06 -9.32
C LEU A 166 19.63 -2.05 -9.20
N ALA A 167 18.51 -2.35 -9.86
CA ALA A 167 17.32 -1.51 -9.88
C ALA A 167 16.11 -2.28 -9.37
N ASP A 168 15.13 -1.54 -8.83
CA ASP A 168 13.82 -2.07 -8.41
C ASP A 168 13.90 -3.22 -7.39
N LEU A 169 15.00 -3.33 -6.64
CA LEU A 169 15.13 -4.28 -5.54
C LEU A 169 14.16 -3.93 -4.39
N PRO A 170 13.68 -4.94 -3.63
CA PRO A 170 12.93 -4.69 -2.41
C PRO A 170 13.64 -3.68 -1.49
N PHE A 171 12.85 -2.86 -0.81
CA PHE A 171 13.38 -1.89 0.16
C PHE A 171 14.23 -2.61 1.20
N GLY A 172 15.36 -2.00 1.57
CA GLY A 172 16.24 -2.54 2.61
C GLY A 172 17.32 -3.50 2.12
N VAL A 173 17.23 -4.02 0.88
CA VAL A 173 18.24 -4.94 0.34
C VAL A 173 19.55 -4.21 0.02
N VAL A 174 19.47 -3.11 -0.73
CA VAL A 174 20.61 -2.25 -1.09
C VAL A 174 20.18 -0.80 -0.94
N ALA A 175 20.85 -0.04 -0.07
CA ALA A 175 20.43 1.31 0.34
C ALA A 175 20.39 2.33 -0.83
N ASP A 176 21.29 2.18 -1.82
CA ASP A 176 21.42 3.05 -2.98
C ASP A 176 20.73 2.49 -4.25
N THR A 177 19.81 1.53 -4.08
CA THR A 177 18.98 1.01 -5.18
C THR A 177 18.29 2.15 -5.92
N VAL A 178 18.38 2.11 -7.26
CA VAL A 178 17.66 3.03 -8.15
C VAL A 178 16.30 2.44 -8.46
N TYR A 179 15.24 3.24 -8.32
CA TYR A 179 13.88 2.83 -8.64
C TYR A 179 13.40 3.49 -9.93
N ASN A 180 12.92 2.68 -10.86
CA ASN A 180 12.29 3.15 -12.07
C ASN A 180 10.93 3.77 -11.75
N GLU A 181 10.67 4.93 -12.34
CA GLU A 181 9.40 5.62 -12.19
C GLU A 181 8.56 5.43 -13.45
N TYR A 182 7.42 4.78 -13.29
CA TYR A 182 6.34 4.81 -14.25
C TYR A 182 5.47 6.04 -14.01
N SER A 183 5.16 6.79 -15.07
CA SER A 183 4.27 7.95 -14.99
C SER A 183 3.14 7.83 -16.01
N THR A 184 1.91 8.05 -15.55
CA THR A 184 0.73 8.11 -16.41
C THR A 184 -0.24 9.18 -15.95
N ARG A 185 -1.01 9.73 -16.89
CA ARG A 185 -2.25 10.45 -16.55
C ARG A 185 -3.36 9.45 -16.24
N LEU A 186 -4.18 9.73 -15.24
CA LEU A 186 -5.43 9.01 -14.97
C LEU A 186 -6.61 9.88 -15.41
N GLU A 187 -7.45 9.33 -16.29
CA GLU A 187 -8.72 9.95 -16.64
C GLU A 187 -9.79 9.56 -15.61
N THR A 188 -10.87 10.35 -15.53
CA THR A 188 -11.91 10.10 -14.51
C THR A 188 -12.53 8.73 -14.73
N GLY A 189 -12.53 7.89 -13.69
CA GLY A 189 -13.00 6.52 -13.74
C GLY A 189 -11.90 5.47 -13.95
N ASP A 190 -10.71 5.85 -14.42
CA ASP A 190 -9.56 4.92 -14.50
C ASP A 190 -9.25 4.36 -13.11
N LEU A 191 -8.82 3.08 -13.09
CA LEU A 191 -8.52 2.36 -11.86
C LEU A 191 -7.06 1.92 -11.80
N ILE A 192 -6.51 1.85 -10.59
CA ILE A 192 -5.25 1.17 -10.29
C ILE A 192 -5.53 0.16 -9.18
N LEU A 193 -5.23 -1.12 -9.42
CA LEU A 193 -5.29 -2.17 -8.43
C LEU A 193 -3.86 -2.59 -8.04
N SER A 194 -3.49 -2.37 -6.78
CA SER A 194 -2.27 -2.93 -6.19
C SER A 194 -2.66 -4.02 -5.20
N TYR A 195 -1.86 -5.07 -5.11
CA TYR A 195 -2.17 -6.27 -4.36
C TYR A 195 -0.89 -6.96 -3.90
N THR A 196 -0.96 -7.69 -2.78
CA THR A 196 0.15 -8.50 -2.27
C THR A 196 0.18 -9.89 -2.90
N ASP A 197 1.29 -10.60 -2.74
CA ASP A 197 1.53 -11.89 -3.41
C ASP A 197 0.50 -12.96 -3.06
N ALA A 198 -0.15 -12.92 -1.89
CA ALA A 198 -1.29 -13.78 -1.53
C ALA A 198 -2.38 -13.92 -2.62
N PHE A 199 -2.54 -12.90 -3.49
CA PHE A 199 -3.48 -12.95 -4.62
C PHE A 199 -2.91 -13.67 -5.86
N SER A 200 -1.63 -13.49 -6.16
CA SER A 200 -0.96 -14.24 -7.23
C SER A 200 -0.59 -15.66 -6.81
N GLU A 201 -0.42 -15.91 -5.51
CA GLU A 201 -0.13 -17.21 -4.94
C GLU A 201 -1.39 -18.02 -4.60
N ALA A 202 -2.58 -17.43 -4.80
CA ALA A 202 -3.84 -18.13 -4.70
C ALA A 202 -3.87 -19.34 -5.66
N GLU A 203 -4.58 -20.38 -5.25
CA GLU A 203 -4.67 -21.65 -5.97
C GLU A 203 -5.93 -21.73 -6.84
N ALA A 204 -5.78 -22.35 -8.01
CA ALA A 204 -6.89 -22.81 -8.82
C ALA A 204 -7.54 -24.06 -8.20
N ALA A 205 -8.65 -24.53 -8.80
CA ALA A 205 -9.41 -25.68 -8.30
C ALA A 205 -8.63 -27.01 -8.29
N ASP A 206 -7.57 -27.11 -9.09
CA ASP A 206 -6.66 -28.27 -9.13
C ASP A 206 -5.47 -28.14 -8.16
N GLY A 207 -5.44 -27.08 -7.34
CA GLY A 207 -4.37 -26.78 -6.40
C GLY A 207 -3.15 -26.12 -7.03
N THR A 208 -3.17 -25.80 -8.33
CA THR A 208 -2.07 -25.09 -8.98
C THR A 208 -2.09 -23.60 -8.64
N MET A 209 -0.92 -23.03 -8.36
CA MET A 209 -0.79 -21.60 -8.10
C MET A 209 -1.14 -20.79 -9.36
N LEU A 210 -1.99 -19.77 -9.22
CA LEU A 210 -2.45 -18.92 -10.33
C LEU A 210 -1.30 -18.14 -10.99
N GLY A 211 -0.34 -17.68 -10.18
CA GLY A 211 0.64 -16.69 -10.58
C GLY A 211 -0.01 -15.35 -10.96
N VAL A 212 0.83 -14.42 -11.41
CA VAL A 212 0.38 -13.09 -11.87
C VAL A 212 -0.61 -13.20 -13.04
N GLU A 213 -0.39 -14.11 -13.99
CA GLU A 213 -1.26 -14.27 -15.16
C GLU A 213 -2.63 -14.84 -14.81
N GLY A 214 -2.69 -15.84 -13.93
CA GLY A 214 -3.95 -16.42 -13.46
C GLY A 214 -4.75 -15.38 -12.67
N PHE A 215 -4.12 -14.67 -11.73
CA PHE A 215 -4.77 -13.59 -11.00
C PHE A 215 -5.28 -12.47 -11.93
N PHE A 216 -4.47 -12.04 -12.89
CA PHE A 216 -4.86 -11.06 -13.91
C PHE A 216 -6.09 -11.51 -14.70
N SER A 217 -6.15 -12.80 -15.08
CA SER A 217 -7.29 -13.38 -15.79
C SER A 217 -8.56 -13.35 -14.94
N VAL A 218 -8.46 -13.64 -13.64
CA VAL A 218 -9.59 -13.51 -12.70
C VAL A 218 -10.05 -12.05 -12.64
N VAL A 219 -9.13 -11.08 -12.47
CA VAL A 219 -9.46 -9.66 -12.44
C VAL A 219 -10.22 -9.22 -13.70
N CYS A 220 -9.78 -9.66 -14.89
CA CYS A 220 -10.42 -9.33 -16.15
C CYS A 220 -11.84 -9.92 -16.29
N SER A 221 -12.14 -11.01 -15.57
CA SER A 221 -13.47 -11.64 -15.60
C SER A 221 -14.51 -10.94 -14.73
N ILE A 222 -14.09 -10.07 -13.81
CA ILE A 222 -14.98 -9.40 -12.86
C ILE A 222 -15.43 -8.04 -13.42
N PRO A 223 -16.75 -7.77 -13.52
CA PRO A 223 -17.25 -6.45 -13.91
C PRO A 223 -16.82 -5.38 -12.91
N THR A 224 -16.31 -4.26 -13.41
CA THR A 224 -15.87 -3.11 -12.59
C THR A 224 -17.03 -2.26 -12.08
N SER A 225 -18.26 -2.50 -12.54
CA SER A 225 -19.47 -1.79 -12.10
C SER A 225 -20.50 -2.74 -11.46
N PRO A 226 -21.09 -2.37 -10.30
CA PRO A 226 -20.75 -1.20 -9.48
C PRO A 226 -19.39 -1.38 -8.79
N ILE A 227 -18.60 -0.31 -8.72
CA ILE A 227 -17.21 -0.39 -8.22
C ILE A 227 -17.10 -0.87 -6.77
N THR A 228 -18.12 -0.60 -5.95
CA THR A 228 -18.22 -1.06 -4.56
C THR A 228 -18.30 -2.57 -4.41
N GLU A 229 -18.70 -3.28 -5.47
CA GLU A 229 -18.78 -4.74 -5.50
C GLU A 229 -17.57 -5.39 -6.16
N PHE A 230 -16.69 -4.63 -6.81
CA PHE A 230 -15.55 -5.18 -7.53
C PHE A 230 -14.61 -5.98 -6.61
N LEU A 231 -14.11 -5.39 -5.52
CA LEU A 231 -13.24 -6.11 -4.57
C LEU A 231 -13.94 -7.28 -3.89
N PRO A 232 -15.19 -7.15 -3.36
CA PRO A 232 -15.93 -8.29 -2.82
C PRO A 232 -16.10 -9.45 -3.80
N ARG A 233 -16.44 -9.16 -5.07
CA ARG A 233 -16.60 -10.18 -6.11
C ARG A 233 -15.27 -10.83 -6.47
N LEU A 234 -14.19 -10.06 -6.53
CA LEU A 234 -12.84 -10.57 -6.78
C LEU A 234 -12.40 -11.53 -5.67
N THR A 235 -12.54 -11.13 -4.40
CA THR A 235 -12.26 -11.97 -3.23
C THR A 235 -13.10 -13.26 -3.26
N GLN A 236 -14.40 -13.13 -3.53
CA GLN A 236 -15.30 -14.29 -3.60
C GLN A 236 -14.93 -15.24 -4.77
N SER A 237 -14.53 -14.69 -5.91
CA SER A 237 -14.11 -15.49 -7.07
C SER A 237 -12.88 -16.34 -6.74
N LEU A 238 -11.88 -15.76 -6.05
CA LEU A 238 -10.69 -16.51 -5.62
C LEU A 238 -11.04 -17.59 -4.59
N GLN A 239 -11.91 -17.29 -3.62
CA GLN A 239 -12.37 -18.27 -2.63
C GLN A 239 -13.22 -19.39 -3.23
N THR A 240 -13.86 -19.15 -4.38
CA THR A 240 -14.61 -20.18 -5.12
C THR A 240 -13.68 -21.13 -5.86
N LEU A 241 -12.51 -20.67 -6.29
CA LEU A 241 -11.49 -21.53 -6.91
C LEU A 241 -10.89 -22.50 -5.87
N HIS A 242 -10.55 -22.00 -4.69
CA HIS A 242 -10.06 -22.81 -3.58
C HIS A 242 -10.46 -22.18 -2.24
N ALA A 243 -11.05 -22.96 -1.34
CA ALA A 243 -11.69 -22.44 -0.12
C ALA A 243 -10.71 -21.71 0.82
N ASP A 244 -9.44 -22.16 0.84
CA ASP A 244 -8.40 -21.58 1.70
C ASP A 244 -7.71 -20.34 1.11
N ASN A 245 -8.05 -19.93 -0.13
CA ASN A 245 -7.44 -18.76 -0.75
C ASN A 245 -7.63 -17.51 0.13
N LEU A 246 -6.56 -16.70 0.21
CA LEU A 246 -6.50 -15.45 1.00
C LEU A 246 -6.58 -15.64 2.52
N SER A 247 -6.40 -16.86 3.02
CA SER A 247 -6.36 -17.15 4.47
C SER A 247 -5.00 -17.66 4.95
N ARG A 248 -4.17 -18.15 4.02
CA ARG A 248 -2.84 -18.75 4.25
C ARG A 248 -1.70 -17.74 4.35
N ASP A 249 -1.95 -16.49 3.98
CA ASP A 249 -0.99 -15.39 4.06
C ASP A 249 -1.73 -14.07 4.26
N ASP A 250 -0.99 -13.00 4.54
CA ASP A 250 -1.52 -11.65 4.61
C ASP A 250 -2.02 -11.19 3.23
N ALA A 251 -3.30 -10.85 3.15
CA ALA A 251 -3.95 -10.50 1.89
C ALA A 251 -4.41 -9.05 1.90
N THR A 252 -3.69 -8.19 1.18
CA THR A 252 -4.04 -6.77 1.03
C THR A 252 -4.23 -6.35 -0.43
N MET A 253 -5.33 -5.62 -0.70
CA MET A 253 -5.56 -4.89 -1.96
C MET A 253 -5.80 -3.41 -1.70
N LEU A 254 -5.27 -2.58 -2.59
CA LEU A 254 -5.56 -1.16 -2.72
C LEU A 254 -6.13 -0.89 -4.11
N LEU A 255 -7.36 -0.37 -4.17
CA LEU A 255 -8.00 0.04 -5.41
C LEU A 255 -8.12 1.56 -5.43
N LEU A 256 -7.44 2.21 -6.37
CA LEU A 256 -7.52 3.65 -6.61
C LEU A 256 -8.46 3.89 -7.78
N ARG A 257 -9.38 4.86 -7.66
CA ARG A 257 -10.18 5.36 -8.78
C ARG A 257 -10.00 6.85 -8.92
N ALA A 258 -9.70 7.31 -10.13
CA ALA A 258 -9.72 8.74 -10.41
C ALA A 258 -11.16 9.29 -10.34
N ASN A 259 -11.45 10.15 -9.36
CA ASN A 259 -12.82 10.64 -9.10
C ASN A 259 -13.11 12.02 -9.71
N GLY A 260 -12.13 12.64 -10.37
CA GLY A 260 -12.27 13.93 -11.05
C GLY A 260 -12.38 15.16 -10.12
N LYS A 261 -12.40 14.98 -8.78
CA LYS A 261 -12.46 16.08 -7.82
C LYS A 261 -11.18 16.93 -7.90
N ARG A 262 -11.34 18.25 -7.91
CA ARG A 262 -10.23 19.22 -7.98
C ARG A 262 -9.97 19.86 -6.62
N SER A 263 -8.73 20.32 -6.40
CA SER A 263 -8.40 21.11 -5.21
C SER A 263 -9.14 22.45 -5.26
N SER A 264 -9.68 22.90 -4.11
CA SER A 264 -10.41 24.17 -4.06
C SER A 264 -9.46 25.36 -4.26
N ALA A 265 -9.97 26.49 -4.78
CA ALA A 265 -9.17 27.72 -4.93
C ALA A 265 -8.59 28.20 -3.59
N ARG A 266 -9.33 28.03 -2.48
CA ARG A 266 -8.88 28.35 -1.12
C ARG A 266 -7.71 27.46 -0.69
N ASP A 267 -7.76 26.16 -0.97
CA ASP A 267 -6.63 25.25 -0.71
C ASP A 267 -5.42 25.60 -1.57
N ASN A 268 -5.67 26.14 -2.77
CA ASN A 268 -4.58 26.56 -3.64
C ASN A 268 -3.83 27.78 -3.10
N VAL A 269 -4.55 28.78 -2.59
CA VAL A 269 -4.00 30.02 -2.01
C VAL A 269 -3.28 29.76 -0.69
N LEU A 270 -3.81 28.89 0.17
CA LEU A 270 -3.22 28.61 1.49
C LEU A 270 -2.04 27.63 1.45
N ALA A 271 -1.70 27.10 0.28
CA ALA A 271 -0.74 26.02 0.18
C ALA A 271 0.69 26.32 0.62
N PRO A 272 1.27 27.50 0.31
CA PRO A 272 2.60 27.85 0.80
C PRO A 272 2.66 27.87 2.33
N PHE A 273 1.60 28.33 2.98
CA PHE A 273 1.51 28.44 4.44
C PHE A 273 1.32 27.08 5.14
N ARG A 274 0.67 26.12 4.48
CA ARG A 274 0.41 24.77 5.03
C ARG A 274 1.56 23.79 4.83
N LEU A 275 2.47 24.04 3.88
CA LEU A 275 3.71 23.25 3.70
C LEU A 275 4.63 23.29 4.94
N LEU A 276 4.47 24.31 5.80
CA LEU A 276 5.18 24.48 7.07
C LEU A 276 4.46 23.81 8.27
N GLY A 277 3.26 23.26 8.08
CA GLY A 277 2.45 22.66 9.14
C GLY A 277 2.84 21.21 9.49
N LYS A 278 2.55 20.79 10.73
CA LYS A 278 2.74 19.40 11.19
C LYS A 278 1.72 18.45 10.54
N VAL A 279 2.14 17.23 10.23
CA VAL A 279 1.30 16.17 9.66
C VAL A 279 0.46 15.52 10.75
N ALA A 280 -0.87 15.61 10.60
CA ALA A 280 -1.84 14.95 11.46
C ALA A 280 -1.90 13.44 11.17
N ASP A 281 -2.12 12.66 12.22
CA ASP A 281 -2.04 11.21 12.17
C ASP A 281 -3.36 10.60 12.63
N ALA A 282 -4.05 9.88 11.75
CA ALA A 282 -5.38 9.30 12.01
C ALA A 282 -5.45 7.82 11.67
N SER A 283 -4.28 7.19 11.61
CA SER A 283 -4.11 5.75 11.41
C SER A 283 -4.58 4.89 12.59
N HIS A 284 -4.59 3.58 12.38
CA HIS A 284 -4.62 2.61 13.46
C HIS A 284 -3.27 1.88 13.52
N ILE A 285 -2.44 2.18 14.52
CA ILE A 285 -1.25 1.36 14.84
C ILE A 285 -1.65 0.42 15.97
N ALA A 286 -1.30 -0.86 15.86
CA ALA A 286 -1.23 -1.73 17.03
C ALA A 286 -0.27 -1.11 18.06
N GLN A 287 -0.78 -0.60 19.17
CA GLN A 287 0.11 -0.25 20.28
C GLN A 287 0.80 -1.54 20.75
N PRO A 288 2.11 -1.52 21.05
CA PRO A 288 2.76 -2.67 21.65
C PRO A 288 2.01 -2.99 22.95
N SER A 289 1.51 -4.22 23.05
CA SER A 289 0.83 -4.70 24.25
C SER A 289 1.80 -4.55 25.43
N PRO A 290 1.39 -4.01 26.59
CA PRO A 290 2.27 -3.96 27.75
C PRO A 290 2.67 -5.39 28.09
N ALA A 291 3.98 -5.66 28.14
CA ALA A 291 4.53 -6.96 28.49
C ALA A 291 3.85 -7.48 29.77
N PRO A 292 3.47 -8.77 29.84
CA PRO A 292 2.94 -9.33 31.07
C PRO A 292 3.98 -9.10 32.17
N ARG A 293 3.56 -8.40 33.24
CA ARG A 293 4.38 -8.23 34.44
C ARG A 293 4.78 -9.63 34.91
N SER A 294 6.05 -9.96 34.76
CA SER A 294 6.60 -11.11 35.46
C SER A 294 6.44 -10.84 36.95
N HIS A 295 5.58 -11.60 37.60
CA HIS A 295 5.64 -11.74 39.04
C HIS A 295 6.95 -12.45 39.34
N ALA A 296 7.96 -11.66 39.67
CA ALA A 296 9.18 -12.15 40.29
C ALA A 296 8.79 -12.85 41.60
N ALA A 297 9.16 -14.11 41.69
CA ALA A 297 9.15 -14.87 42.92
C ALA A 297 10.26 -14.35 43.85
N SER A 298 9.89 -14.09 45.10
CA SER A 298 10.71 -13.89 46.30
C SER A 298 9.86 -14.47 47.42
N ASP A 299 10.26 -15.44 48.26
CA ASP A 299 11.52 -15.79 48.95
C ASP A 299 11.47 -17.33 49.25
N VAL A 300 12.49 -18.19 49.26
CA VAL A 300 13.81 -18.27 49.94
C VAL A 300 13.72 -18.11 51.47
N THR A 301 13.57 -19.18 52.26
CA THR A 301 14.59 -19.86 53.12
C THR A 301 13.80 -20.68 54.17
N THR A 302 14.23 -21.77 54.82
CA THR A 302 15.54 -22.25 55.27
C THR A 302 15.43 -23.73 55.68
N THR A 303 16.48 -24.50 55.41
CA THR A 303 16.84 -25.82 55.97
C THR A 303 17.11 -25.72 57.49
N PRO A 304 17.17 -26.83 58.27
CA PRO A 304 18.12 -27.96 58.11
C PRO A 304 17.47 -29.32 57.80
#